data_AF-A0A0G2FK05-F1
#
_entry.id   AF-A0A0G2FK05-F1
#
_cell.length_a   1.000
_cell.length_b   1.000
_cell.length_c   1.000
_cell.angle_alpha   90.00
_cell.angle_beta   90.00
_cell.angle_gamma   90.00
#
_symmetry.space_group_name_H-M   'P 1'
#
loop_
_entity.id
_entity.type
_entity.pdbx_description
1 polymer ?
#
loop_
_entity_poly.entity_id
_entity_poly.type
_entity_poly.pdbx_seq_one_letter_code
_entity_poly.pdbx_strand_id
1 'polypeptide(L)'
;MFAKPRPKKPLLPTPSKKRKATHAVEEVTFDNSARQEYLTGFHKRKVQRQKHAQEEAAKRAREEKIEFRKQLREDRKKQVDEHVKNIEAIMKGSRVAGLGSDQGDSETGDSDKDEEWNGFDEASQAPALEAVDHEEEYIDEDLYTTVKVEAVSVDRDGLHNKTELEAVEDDSDEHNAADNTESKDAKDATPDEGRKGLPKKRKKKFRYETKVVRQMTNKKNKARKSRG
;
A
#
# COMPACT_ATOMS: atom_id res chain seq x y z
N MET A 1 -23.92 -60.45 36.96
CA MET A 1 -23.40 -60.05 35.63
C MET A 1 -22.98 -58.59 35.71
N PHE A 2 -21.67 -58.30 35.69
CA PHE A 2 -21.16 -56.93 35.82
C PHE A 2 -21.34 -56.17 34.50
N ALA A 3 -22.07 -55.05 34.54
CA ALA A 3 -22.25 -54.19 33.38
C ALA A 3 -20.90 -53.63 32.91
N LYS A 4 -20.56 -53.84 31.64
CA LYS A 4 -19.33 -53.30 31.04
C LYS A 4 -19.40 -51.76 31.08
N PRO A 5 -18.37 -51.06 31.60
CA PRO A 5 -18.40 -49.60 31.69
C PRO A 5 -18.47 -48.98 30.29
N ARG A 6 -19.27 -47.93 30.13
CA ARG A 6 -19.40 -47.20 28.87
C ARG A 6 -18.05 -46.59 28.46
N PRO A 7 -17.61 -46.74 27.20
CA PRO A 7 -16.35 -46.18 26.74
C PRO A 7 -16.42 -44.64 26.80
N LYS A 8 -15.48 -44.03 27.53
CA LYS A 8 -15.37 -42.56 27.62
C LYS A 8 -14.85 -42.02 26.29
N LYS A 9 -15.66 -41.27 25.56
CA LYS A 9 -15.20 -40.48 24.41
C LYS A 9 -14.28 -39.37 24.92
N PRO A 10 -13.09 -39.14 24.34
CA PRO A 10 -12.25 -38.03 24.74
C PRO A 10 -12.97 -36.71 24.41
N LEU A 11 -13.06 -35.80 25.39
CA LEU A 11 -13.67 -34.47 25.24
C LEU A 11 -12.88 -33.55 24.30
N LEU A 12 -11.70 -33.97 23.87
CA LEU A 12 -10.83 -33.24 22.97
C LEU A 12 -10.78 -33.95 21.62
N PRO A 13 -10.94 -33.22 20.50
CA PRO A 13 -10.75 -33.81 19.19
C PRO A 13 -9.32 -34.34 19.10
N THR A 14 -9.18 -35.64 18.84
CA THR A 14 -7.87 -36.24 18.54
C THR A 14 -7.31 -35.55 17.30
N PRO A 15 -6.07 -35.02 17.34
CA PRO A 15 -5.51 -34.36 16.16
C PRO A 15 -5.52 -35.34 14.99
N SER A 16 -6.12 -34.92 13.87
CA SER A 16 -6.24 -35.76 12.68
C SER A 16 -4.84 -36.14 12.19
N LYS A 17 -4.50 -37.43 12.29
CA LYS A 17 -3.25 -38.03 11.78
C LYS A 17 -3.26 -38.10 10.23
N LYS A 18 -3.54 -36.99 9.56
CA LYS A 18 -3.51 -36.88 8.09
C LYS A 18 -2.73 -35.64 7.66
N ARG A 19 -1.53 -35.44 8.22
CA ARG A 19 -0.49 -34.77 7.43
C ARG A 19 -0.05 -35.81 6.40
N LYS A 20 -0.55 -35.71 5.17
CA LYS A 20 0.00 -36.47 4.04
C LYS A 20 1.48 -36.07 3.97
N ALA A 21 2.38 -36.99 4.28
CA ALA A 21 3.80 -36.81 4.02
C ALA A 21 3.95 -36.88 2.49
N THR A 22 3.82 -35.75 1.81
CA THR A 22 3.74 -35.70 0.34
C THR A 22 5.07 -36.02 -0.33
N HIS A 23 6.18 -36.03 0.41
CA HIS A 23 7.50 -36.40 -0.11
C HIS A 23 8.23 -37.25 0.92
N ALA A 24 8.00 -38.56 0.89
CA ALA A 24 8.97 -39.50 1.42
C ALA A 24 10.13 -39.51 0.41
N VAL A 25 11.18 -38.75 0.70
CA VAL A 25 12.40 -38.76 -0.13
C VAL A 25 12.99 -40.16 -0.01
N GLU A 26 13.08 -40.89 -1.13
CA GLU A 26 13.49 -42.29 -1.18
C GLU A 26 14.97 -42.45 -0.77
N GLU A 27 15.82 -41.47 -1.08
CA GLU A 27 17.24 -41.49 -0.73
C GLU A 27 17.72 -40.09 -0.32
N VAL A 28 18.37 -39.98 0.85
CA VAL A 28 19.00 -38.75 1.32
C VAL A 28 20.51 -38.88 1.14
N THR A 29 21.05 -38.26 0.10
CA THR A 29 22.49 -38.20 -0.12
C THR A 29 23.11 -37.07 0.72
N PHE A 30 24.23 -37.37 1.37
CA PHE A 30 24.94 -36.40 2.20
C PHE A 30 26.12 -35.80 1.43
N ASP A 31 25.95 -34.58 0.94
CA ASP A 31 27.02 -33.85 0.28
C ASP A 31 27.87 -33.07 1.30
N ASN A 32 29.13 -33.49 1.45
CA ASN A 32 30.08 -32.87 2.35
C ASN A 32 30.41 -31.42 1.95
N SER A 33 30.36 -31.09 0.66
CA SER A 33 30.63 -29.72 0.17
C SER A 33 29.50 -28.77 0.57
N ALA A 34 28.24 -29.15 0.33
CA ALA A 34 27.06 -28.43 0.79
C ALA A 34 27.02 -28.30 2.32
N ARG A 35 27.49 -29.32 3.06
CA ARG A 35 27.64 -29.24 4.51
C ARG A 35 28.65 -28.17 4.92
N GLN A 36 29.82 -28.11 4.28
CA GLN A 36 30.85 -27.10 4.57
C GLN A 36 30.35 -25.69 4.27
N GLU A 37 29.66 -25.49 3.15
CA GLU A 37 29.02 -24.21 2.81
C GLU A 37 27.91 -23.85 3.80
N TYR A 38 27.15 -24.84 4.28
CA TYR A 38 26.16 -24.63 5.33
C TYR A 38 26.84 -24.27 6.66
N LEU A 39 27.93 -24.92 7.07
CA LEU A 39 28.56 -24.59 8.34
C LEU A 39 29.32 -23.25 8.31
N THR A 40 29.85 -22.83 7.16
CA THR A 40 30.64 -21.58 7.07
C THR A 40 29.82 -20.39 6.56
N GLY A 41 28.82 -20.62 5.71
CA GLY A 41 28.02 -19.60 5.03
C GLY A 41 26.87 -19.00 5.83
N PHE A 42 26.94 -18.92 7.16
CA PHE A 42 25.85 -18.40 8.01
C PHE A 42 25.38 -17.00 7.60
N HIS A 43 26.33 -16.11 7.26
CA HIS A 43 26.01 -14.77 6.78
C HIS A 43 25.27 -14.82 5.44
N LYS A 44 25.75 -15.62 4.47
CA LYS A 44 25.08 -15.83 3.18
C LYS A 44 23.64 -16.31 3.37
N ARG A 45 23.41 -17.29 4.25
CA ARG A 45 22.04 -17.78 4.55
C ARG A 45 21.17 -16.75 5.25
N LYS A 46 21.74 -15.95 6.16
CA LYS A 46 20.99 -14.86 6.81
C LYS A 46 20.52 -13.84 5.77
N VAL A 47 21.40 -13.43 4.87
CA VAL A 47 21.09 -12.52 3.77
C VAL A 47 20.06 -13.15 2.82
N GLN A 48 20.23 -14.41 2.43
CA GLN A 48 19.25 -15.12 1.59
C GLN A 48 17.87 -15.20 2.24
N ARG A 49 17.78 -15.47 3.54
CA ARG A 49 16.49 -15.46 4.25
C ARG A 49 15.85 -14.08 4.26
N GLN A 50 16.64 -13.03 4.45
CA GLN A 50 16.14 -11.65 4.39
C GLN A 50 15.62 -11.31 3.00
N LYS A 51 16.38 -11.65 1.95
CA LYS A 51 15.98 -11.46 0.54
C LYS A 51 14.72 -12.24 0.21
N HIS A 52 14.65 -13.52 0.56
CA HIS A 52 13.47 -14.35 0.35
C HIS A 52 12.22 -13.77 1.04
N ALA A 53 12.36 -13.30 2.28
CA ALA A 53 11.26 -12.66 2.98
C ALA A 53 10.80 -11.35 2.30
N GLN A 54 11.74 -10.57 1.76
CA GLN A 54 11.44 -9.37 0.97
C GLN A 54 10.76 -9.72 -0.36
N GLU A 55 11.24 -10.74 -1.06
CA GLU A 55 10.68 -11.22 -2.32
C GLU A 55 9.26 -11.77 -2.14
N GLU A 56 9.01 -12.57 -1.09
CA GLU A 56 7.67 -13.06 -0.77
C GLU A 56 6.72 -11.92 -0.41
N ALA A 57 7.17 -10.94 0.37
CA ALA A 57 6.37 -9.76 0.70
C ALA A 57 6.04 -8.94 -0.56
N ALA A 58 7.03 -8.73 -1.44
CA ALA A 58 6.82 -8.03 -2.70
C ALA A 58 5.87 -8.79 -3.64
N LYS A 59 5.97 -10.13 -3.69
CA LYS A 59 5.06 -10.98 -4.47
C LYS A 59 3.62 -10.87 -3.96
N ARG A 60 3.41 -10.99 -2.65
CA ARG A 60 2.07 -10.82 -2.04
C ARG A 60 1.50 -9.43 -2.29
N ALA A 61 2.29 -8.37 -2.09
CA ALA A 61 1.83 -7.01 -2.35
C ALA A 61 1.42 -6.78 -3.82
N ARG A 62 2.12 -7.42 -4.78
CA ARG A 62 1.72 -7.38 -6.19
C ARG A 62 0.41 -8.12 -6.44
N GLU A 63 0.27 -9.32 -5.89
CA GLU A 63 -0.96 -10.12 -5.97
C GLU A 63 -2.15 -9.36 -5.38
N GLU A 64 -2.01 -8.80 -4.18
CA GLU A 64 -3.03 -7.98 -3.52
C GLU A 64 -3.42 -6.75 -4.36
N LYS A 65 -2.44 -6.06 -4.97
CA LYS A 65 -2.72 -4.91 -5.85
C LYS A 65 -3.46 -5.31 -7.13
N ILE A 66 -3.20 -6.50 -7.66
CA ILE A 66 -3.90 -7.02 -8.85
C ILE A 66 -5.33 -7.41 -8.47
N GLU A 67 -5.51 -8.13 -7.36
CA GLU A 67 -6.82 -8.52 -6.84
C GLU A 67 -7.68 -7.29 -6.53
N PHE A 68 -7.11 -6.27 -5.88
CA PHE A 68 -7.82 -5.03 -5.60
C PHE A 68 -8.27 -4.31 -6.87
N ARG A 69 -7.40 -4.20 -7.90
CA ARG A 69 -7.80 -3.61 -9.19
C ARG A 69 -8.89 -4.43 -9.88
N LYS A 70 -8.84 -5.77 -9.77
CA LYS A 70 -9.86 -6.65 -10.33
C LYS A 70 -11.20 -6.41 -9.64
N GLN A 71 -11.22 -6.36 -8.30
CA GLN A 71 -12.41 -6.04 -7.51
C GLN A 71 -12.98 -4.68 -7.92
N LEU A 72 -12.16 -3.64 -8.02
CA LEU A 72 -12.61 -2.31 -8.40
C LEU A 72 -13.25 -2.26 -9.80
N ARG A 73 -12.71 -3.04 -10.76
CA ARG A 73 -13.29 -3.18 -12.10
C ARG A 73 -14.62 -3.94 -12.06
N GLU A 74 -14.69 -5.02 -11.29
CA GLU A 74 -15.92 -5.80 -11.12
C GLU A 74 -17.02 -4.97 -10.46
N ASP A 75 -16.68 -4.19 -9.43
CA ASP A 75 -17.62 -3.33 -8.73
C ASP A 75 -18.12 -2.20 -9.64
N ARG A 76 -17.23 -1.58 -10.43
CA ARG A 76 -17.65 -0.60 -11.45
C ARG A 76 -18.59 -1.22 -12.48
N LYS A 77 -18.30 -2.44 -12.94
CA LYS A 77 -19.17 -3.15 -13.89
C LYS A 77 -20.54 -3.43 -13.28
N LYS A 78 -20.60 -3.91 -12.03
CA LYS A 78 -21.86 -4.14 -11.31
C LYS A 78 -22.66 -2.84 -11.16
N GLN A 79 -22.01 -1.74 -10.78
CA GLN A 79 -22.66 -0.42 -10.67
C GLN A 79 -23.28 0.02 -11.99
N VAL A 80 -22.57 -0.16 -13.10
CA VAL A 80 -23.10 0.14 -14.45
C VAL A 80 -24.29 -0.78 -14.78
N ASP A 81 -24.16 -2.10 -14.56
CA ASP A 81 -25.23 -3.06 -14.82
C ASP A 81 -26.48 -2.77 -13.97
N GLU A 82 -26.32 -2.41 -12.70
CA GLU A 82 -27.40 -1.98 -11.80
C GLU A 82 -28.05 -0.69 -12.27
N HIS A 83 -27.26 0.29 -12.70
CA HIS A 83 -27.75 1.56 -13.21
C HIS A 83 -28.58 1.37 -14.50
N VAL A 84 -28.10 0.56 -15.44
CA VAL A 84 -28.84 0.23 -16.67
C VAL A 84 -30.16 -0.46 -16.33
N LYS A 85 -30.15 -1.46 -15.44
CA LYS A 85 -31.37 -2.12 -14.97
C LYS A 85 -32.35 -1.14 -14.31
N ASN A 86 -31.85 -0.18 -13.54
CA ASN A 86 -32.68 0.83 -12.90
C ASN A 86 -33.32 1.77 -13.95
N ILE A 87 -32.56 2.21 -14.96
CA ILE A 87 -33.09 3.01 -16.08
C ILE A 87 -34.14 2.22 -16.86
N GLU A 88 -33.84 0.97 -17.22
CA GLU A 88 -34.78 0.08 -17.92
C GLU A 88 -36.07 -0.12 -17.12
N ALA A 89 -35.97 -0.27 -15.80
CA ALA A 89 -37.14 -0.39 -14.92
C ALA A 89 -37.97 0.90 -14.89
N ILE A 90 -37.33 2.07 -14.81
CA ILE A 90 -38.02 3.38 -14.86
C ILE A 90 -38.70 3.57 -16.22
N MET A 91 -37.99 3.28 -17.32
CA MET A 91 -38.51 3.43 -18.69
C MET A 91 -39.64 2.43 -18.99
N LYS A 92 -39.55 1.21 -18.47
CA LYS A 92 -40.64 0.23 -18.55
C LYS A 92 -41.84 0.69 -17.71
N GLY A 93 -41.60 1.23 -16.51
CA GLY A 93 -42.64 1.80 -15.65
C GLY A 93 -43.37 2.97 -16.31
N SER A 94 -42.65 3.89 -16.97
CA SER A 94 -43.24 5.03 -17.69
C SER A 94 -44.03 4.62 -18.93
N ARG A 95 -43.55 3.60 -19.68
CA ARG A 95 -44.31 2.97 -20.78
C ARG A 95 -45.61 2.36 -20.29
N VAL A 96 -45.58 1.61 -19.17
CA VAL A 96 -46.78 0.99 -18.57
C VAL A 96 -47.74 2.05 -18.01
N ALA A 97 -47.23 3.16 -17.48
CA ALA A 97 -48.02 4.28 -16.99
C ALA A 97 -48.63 5.18 -18.08
N GLY A 98 -48.44 4.84 -19.37
CA GLY A 98 -49.06 5.54 -20.49
C GLY A 98 -48.50 6.94 -20.77
N LEU A 99 -47.38 7.33 -20.16
CA LEU A 99 -46.68 8.60 -20.41
C LEU A 99 -45.65 8.50 -21.56
N GLY A 100 -45.43 7.32 -22.13
CA GLY A 100 -44.56 7.12 -23.28
C GLY A 100 -45.29 7.42 -24.58
N SER A 101 -45.09 8.62 -25.14
CA SER A 101 -45.49 8.95 -26.50
C SER A 101 -44.82 7.99 -27.49
N ASP A 102 -45.63 7.26 -28.23
CA ASP A 102 -45.27 6.50 -29.43
C ASP A 102 -44.76 7.47 -30.50
N GLN A 103 -43.47 7.80 -30.50
CA GLN A 103 -42.88 8.59 -31.57
C GLN A 103 -41.41 8.23 -31.79
N GLY A 104 -41.16 7.54 -32.90
CA GLY A 104 -39.87 7.57 -33.59
C GLY A 104 -38.94 6.40 -33.29
N ASP A 105 -39.28 5.23 -33.81
CA ASP A 105 -38.28 4.32 -34.37
C ASP A 105 -37.56 5.06 -35.49
N SER A 106 -36.43 5.69 -35.16
CA SER A 106 -35.51 6.30 -36.12
C SER A 106 -34.24 5.46 -36.10
N GLU A 107 -34.18 4.51 -37.04
CA GLU A 107 -32.97 4.02 -37.72
C GLU A 107 -31.70 4.77 -37.27
N THR A 108 -31.01 4.22 -36.28
CA THR A 108 -29.66 4.67 -35.93
C THR A 108 -28.73 4.01 -36.93
N GLY A 109 -28.45 4.76 -37.99
CA GLY A 109 -27.46 4.43 -39.00
C GLY A 109 -26.12 4.13 -38.34
N ASP A 110 -25.70 2.89 -38.56
CA ASP A 110 -24.32 2.43 -38.50
C ASP A 110 -23.45 3.38 -39.33
N SER A 111 -22.74 4.28 -38.64
CA SER A 111 -21.70 5.11 -39.22
C SER A 111 -20.46 4.89 -38.37
N ASP A 112 -19.80 3.76 -38.61
CA ASP A 112 -18.36 3.59 -38.42
C ASP A 112 -17.63 4.80 -39.01
N LYS A 113 -17.34 5.77 -38.15
CA LYS A 113 -16.32 6.78 -38.38
C LYS A 113 -15.50 6.84 -37.12
N ASP A 114 -14.26 6.43 -37.27
CA ASP A 114 -13.20 6.49 -36.28
C ASP A 114 -13.15 7.88 -35.64
N GLU A 115 -13.79 8.03 -34.47
CA GLU A 115 -13.58 9.18 -33.59
C GLU A 115 -12.21 8.99 -32.91
N GLU A 116 -11.16 9.23 -33.69
CA GLU A 116 -9.80 9.43 -33.22
C GLU A 116 -9.85 10.55 -32.17
N TRP A 117 -9.61 10.16 -30.92
CA TRP A 117 -9.56 11.04 -29.76
C TRP A 117 -8.59 12.20 -30.02
N ASN A 118 -9.11 13.36 -30.42
CA ASN A 118 -8.34 14.59 -30.46
C ASN A 118 -8.09 15.02 -29.01
N GLY A 119 -6.88 14.77 -28.52
CA GLY A 119 -6.42 15.17 -27.20
C GLY A 119 -6.73 16.63 -26.93
N PHE A 120 -7.05 16.96 -25.68
CA PHE A 120 -7.29 18.33 -25.25
C PHE A 120 -6.15 19.23 -25.75
N ASP A 121 -6.48 20.24 -26.55
CA ASP A 121 -5.55 21.29 -26.98
C ASP A 121 -5.06 22.06 -25.76
N GLU A 122 -4.01 21.55 -25.12
CA GLU A 122 -3.30 22.14 -23.98
C GLU A 122 -2.39 23.30 -24.43
N ALA A 123 -2.92 24.23 -25.24
CA ALA A 123 -2.14 25.35 -25.74
C ALA A 123 -2.93 26.62 -26.09
N SER A 124 -4.22 26.71 -25.71
CA SER A 124 -4.92 27.99 -25.80
C SER A 124 -5.74 28.24 -24.55
N GLN A 125 -5.22 29.13 -23.71
CA GLN A 125 -5.91 29.80 -22.62
C GLN A 125 -5.84 29.13 -21.24
N ALA A 126 -4.62 28.92 -20.74
CA ALA A 126 -4.40 28.97 -19.30
C ALA A 126 -4.62 30.43 -18.85
N PRO A 127 -5.67 30.76 -18.07
CA PRO A 127 -5.64 32.03 -17.33
C PRO A 127 -4.41 31.96 -16.43
N ALA A 128 -3.58 33.02 -16.43
CA ALA A 128 -2.54 33.18 -15.43
C ALA A 128 -3.23 33.18 -14.06
N LEU A 129 -3.27 32.01 -13.41
CA LEU A 129 -3.72 31.85 -12.05
C LEU A 129 -2.72 32.62 -11.21
N GLU A 130 -3.10 33.84 -10.85
CA GLU A 130 -2.47 34.59 -9.77
C GLU A 130 -2.36 33.62 -8.59
N ALA A 131 -1.13 33.36 -8.13
CA ALA A 131 -0.88 32.39 -7.07
C ALA A 131 -1.43 32.96 -5.77
N VAL A 132 -2.73 32.74 -5.54
CA VAL A 132 -3.40 33.12 -4.31
C VAL A 132 -3.07 32.06 -3.28
N ASP A 133 -2.36 32.46 -2.22
CA ASP A 133 -2.16 31.63 -1.03
C ASP A 133 -3.53 31.36 -0.40
N HIS A 134 -4.07 30.18 -0.66
CA HIS A 134 -5.37 29.77 -0.15
C HIS A 134 -5.22 29.26 1.29
N GLU A 135 -5.68 30.05 2.26
CA GLU A 135 -5.80 29.63 3.66
C GLU A 135 -7.22 29.08 3.90
N GLU A 136 -7.35 27.76 4.01
CA GLU A 136 -8.62 27.12 4.37
C GLU A 136 -8.66 26.77 5.86
N GLU A 137 -9.65 27.29 6.59
CA GLU A 137 -9.87 26.98 8.00
C GLU A 137 -10.68 25.69 8.14
N TYR A 138 -10.04 24.63 8.64
CA TYR A 138 -10.72 23.38 8.99
C TYR A 138 -11.11 23.38 10.48
N ILE A 139 -12.40 23.25 10.77
CA ILE A 139 -12.93 23.18 12.13
C ILE A 139 -13.28 21.72 12.44
N ASP A 140 -12.39 21.03 13.14
CA ASP A 140 -12.78 19.85 13.92
C ASP A 140 -13.16 20.34 15.33
N GLU A 141 -14.27 19.82 15.88
CA GLU A 141 -14.98 20.32 17.07
C GLU A 141 -14.12 20.54 18.34
N ASP A 142 -12.86 20.08 18.37
CA ASP A 142 -11.92 20.23 19.49
C ASP A 142 -10.47 20.60 19.10
N LEU A 143 -10.12 20.83 17.81
CA LEU A 143 -8.74 21.14 17.41
C LEU A 143 -8.67 22.11 16.20
N TYR A 144 -8.17 23.33 16.42
CA TYR A 144 -7.89 24.28 15.34
C TYR A 144 -6.49 24.03 14.77
N THR A 145 -6.41 23.61 13.51
CA THR A 145 -5.14 23.48 12.77
C THR A 145 -5.25 24.20 11.43
N THR A 146 -4.39 25.19 11.20
CA THR A 146 -4.31 25.92 9.93
C THR A 146 -3.30 25.24 9.01
N VAL A 147 -3.74 24.82 7.82
CA VAL A 147 -2.87 24.27 6.77
C VAL A 147 -2.63 25.37 5.74
N LYS A 148 -1.36 25.73 5.51
CA LYS A 148 -0.94 26.68 4.47
C LYS A 148 -0.38 25.92 3.28
N VAL A 149 -0.83 26.26 2.08
CA VAL A 149 -0.34 25.68 0.82
C VAL A 149 0.44 26.76 0.10
N GLU A 150 1.77 26.64 0.07
CA GLU A 150 2.67 27.55 -0.63
C GLU A 150 3.15 26.89 -1.94
N ALA A 151 3.34 27.69 -2.99
CA ALA A 151 3.88 27.22 -4.26
C ALA A 151 5.40 26.99 -4.17
N VAL A 152 5.84 25.80 -4.54
CA VAL A 152 7.25 25.37 -4.51
C VAL A 152 7.69 25.00 -5.93
N SER A 153 8.81 25.56 -6.42
CA SER A 153 9.43 25.14 -7.67
C SER A 153 10.31 23.91 -7.44
N VAL A 154 10.40 23.03 -8.43
CA VAL A 154 11.22 21.82 -8.36
C VAL A 154 12.29 21.88 -9.43
N ASP A 155 13.51 22.17 -9.00
CA ASP A 155 14.69 22.23 -9.87
C ASP A 155 15.64 21.07 -9.59
N ARG A 156 16.69 20.94 -10.40
CA ARG A 156 17.71 19.87 -10.26
C ARG A 156 18.40 19.89 -8.89
N ASP A 157 18.43 21.05 -8.24
CA ASP A 157 19.09 21.27 -6.95
C ASP A 157 18.13 21.13 -5.75
N GLY A 158 16.81 21.06 -5.96
CA GLY A 158 15.85 20.80 -4.89
C GLY A 158 14.47 21.43 -5.08
N LEU A 159 13.68 21.39 -4.01
CA LEU A 159 12.43 22.12 -3.87
C LEU A 159 12.74 23.51 -3.32
N HIS A 160 12.39 24.57 -4.04
CA HIS A 160 12.61 25.95 -3.63
C HIS A 160 11.30 26.69 -3.48
N ASN A 161 11.13 27.37 -2.34
CA ASN A 161 9.97 28.23 -2.11
C ASN A 161 10.21 29.56 -2.82
N LYS A 162 9.15 30.19 -3.32
CA LYS A 162 9.25 31.46 -4.07
C LYS A 162 9.94 32.58 -3.27
N THR A 163 9.71 32.64 -1.96
CA THR A 163 10.38 33.59 -1.05
C THR A 163 11.88 33.36 -0.95
N GLU A 164 12.33 32.12 -1.13
CA GLU A 164 13.74 31.74 -1.07
C GLU A 164 14.45 32.07 -2.39
N LEU A 165 13.75 31.95 -3.53
CA LEU A 165 14.25 32.36 -4.84
C LEU A 165 14.43 33.88 -4.96
N GLU A 166 13.45 34.65 -4.49
CA GLU A 166 13.53 36.12 -4.49
C GLU A 166 14.65 36.65 -3.57
N ALA A 167 15.04 35.89 -2.54
CA ALA A 167 16.16 36.24 -1.65
C ALA A 167 17.54 35.94 -2.26
N VAL A 168 17.64 35.04 -3.25
CA VAL A 168 18.91 34.68 -3.91
C VAL A 168 19.23 35.63 -5.07
N GLU A 169 18.22 36.25 -5.69
CA GLU A 169 18.43 37.24 -6.76
C GLU A 169 19.01 38.59 -6.26
N ASP A 170 18.88 38.92 -4.97
CA ASP A 170 19.41 40.17 -4.39
C ASP A 170 20.89 40.08 -3.95
N ASP A 171 21.47 38.87 -3.91
CA ASP A 171 22.83 38.60 -3.40
C ASP A 171 23.81 38.14 -4.51
N SER A 172 23.40 38.14 -5.79
CA SER A 172 24.19 37.58 -6.90
C SER A 172 24.93 38.61 -7.75
N ASP A 173 25.55 39.61 -7.11
CA ASP A 173 26.34 40.62 -7.81
C ASP A 173 27.74 40.79 -7.21
N GLU A 174 28.50 39.70 -7.03
CA GLU A 174 29.96 39.74 -7.13
C GLU A 174 30.63 38.34 -7.18
N HIS A 175 31.65 38.25 -8.04
CA HIS A 175 32.71 37.25 -8.12
C HIS A 175 32.58 36.04 -9.06
N ASN A 176 33.23 36.26 -10.21
CA ASN A 176 33.78 35.32 -11.17
C ASN A 176 34.75 34.27 -10.60
N ALA A 177 34.84 33.18 -11.38
CA ALA A 177 36.05 32.45 -11.78
C ALA A 177 36.46 31.15 -11.03
N ALA A 178 36.33 30.08 -11.81
CA ALA A 178 37.37 29.11 -12.18
C ALA A 178 37.51 27.78 -11.40
N ASP A 179 37.59 26.74 -12.25
CA ASP A 179 38.45 25.55 -12.19
C ASP A 179 37.90 24.25 -11.58
N ASN A 180 37.33 23.43 -12.49
CA ASN A 180 37.83 22.09 -12.88
C ASN A 180 38.35 21.16 -11.76
N THR A 181 37.70 20.01 -11.55
CA THR A 181 38.30 18.68 -11.81
C THR A 181 37.39 17.50 -11.40
N GLU A 182 37.43 16.50 -12.27
CA GLU A 182 36.89 15.14 -12.24
C GLU A 182 36.66 14.49 -10.85
N SER A 183 35.44 14.04 -10.59
CA SER A 183 35.12 13.09 -9.51
C SER A 183 35.07 11.66 -10.04
N LYS A 184 36.09 10.86 -9.69
CA LYS A 184 36.08 9.40 -9.80
C LYS A 184 35.26 8.79 -8.67
N ASP A 185 34.48 7.79 -9.01
CA ASP A 185 33.80 6.85 -8.13
C ASP A 185 34.73 6.26 -7.05
N ALA A 186 34.33 6.36 -5.77
CA ALA A 186 34.31 5.25 -4.82
C ALA A 186 33.88 5.71 -3.41
N LYS A 187 32.70 5.24 -3.00
CA LYS A 187 32.34 4.72 -1.67
C LYS A 187 33.16 5.21 -0.47
N ASP A 188 32.52 5.92 0.46
CA ASP A 188 32.46 5.42 1.85
C ASP A 188 31.28 6.03 2.63
N ALA A 189 30.73 5.22 3.53
CA ALA A 189 29.63 5.58 4.41
C ALA A 189 30.11 6.57 5.47
N THR A 190 29.61 7.81 5.43
CA THR A 190 29.76 8.74 6.56
C THR A 190 28.60 8.59 7.53
N PRO A 191 28.85 8.51 8.85
CA PRO A 191 27.80 8.52 9.84
C PRO A 191 27.19 9.91 9.92
N ASP A 192 25.86 9.99 9.92
CA ASP A 192 25.06 11.20 10.13
C ASP A 192 25.52 11.96 11.39
N GLU A 193 26.40 12.95 11.18
CA GLU A 193 26.88 13.93 12.15
C GLU A 193 25.82 15.00 12.47
N GLY A 194 24.55 14.81 12.06
CA GLY A 194 23.45 15.75 12.29
C GLY A 194 22.65 15.53 13.58
N ARG A 195 22.98 14.54 14.42
CA ARG A 195 22.18 14.22 15.64
C ARG A 195 22.98 14.28 16.94
N LYS A 196 23.89 15.24 17.06
CA LYS A 196 24.57 15.57 18.33
C LYS A 196 23.71 16.55 19.14
N GLY A 197 22.63 16.06 19.75
CA GLY A 197 21.86 16.91 20.67
C GLY A 197 20.58 16.30 21.25
N LEU A 198 19.95 15.33 20.57
CA LEU A 198 18.73 14.75 21.10
C LEU A 198 19.04 13.67 22.15
N PRO A 199 18.49 13.75 23.37
CA PRO A 199 18.70 12.73 24.39
C PRO A 199 18.18 11.39 23.89
N LYS A 200 19.06 10.38 23.82
CA LYS A 200 18.71 9.01 23.44
C LYS A 200 17.56 8.55 24.34
N LYS A 201 16.39 8.25 23.76
CA LYS A 201 15.25 7.70 24.51
C LYS A 201 15.71 6.43 25.22
N ARG A 202 15.64 6.44 26.56
CA ARG A 202 16.02 5.28 27.37
C ARG A 202 15.19 4.07 26.92
N LYS A 203 15.84 2.94 26.68
CA LYS A 203 15.14 1.68 26.36
C LYS A 203 14.12 1.42 27.47
N LYS A 204 12.84 1.28 27.10
CA LYS A 204 11.78 0.94 28.06
C LYS A 204 12.17 -0.35 28.74
N LYS A 205 12.34 -0.32 30.07
CA LYS A 205 12.55 -1.53 30.86
C LYS A 205 11.22 -2.25 30.91
N PHE A 206 11.02 -3.22 30.03
CA PHE A 206 9.88 -4.11 30.10
C PHE A 206 10.01 -4.90 31.42
N ARG A 207 9.11 -4.64 32.37
CA ARG A 207 8.90 -5.59 33.46
C ARG A 207 8.00 -6.68 32.92
N TYR A 208 8.41 -7.93 33.07
CA TYR A 208 7.51 -9.03 32.78
C TYR A 208 6.30 -8.91 33.70
N GLU A 209 5.12 -8.97 33.10
CA GLU A 209 3.90 -9.24 33.84
C GLU A 209 4.13 -10.46 34.74
N THR A 210 3.64 -10.43 35.98
CA THR A 210 3.68 -11.62 36.83
C THR A 210 2.94 -12.77 36.12
N LYS A 211 3.28 -14.02 36.46
CA LYS A 211 2.70 -15.21 35.81
C LYS A 211 1.16 -15.17 35.76
N VAL A 212 0.53 -14.59 36.79
CA VAL A 212 -0.92 -14.42 36.91
C VAL A 212 -1.45 -13.40 35.89
N VAL A 213 -0.84 -12.22 35.82
CA VAL A 213 -1.24 -11.15 34.88
C VAL A 213 -1.09 -11.64 33.44
N ARG A 214 0.02 -12.34 33.13
CA ARG A 214 0.27 -12.96 31.81
C ARG A 214 -0.80 -14.00 31.43
N GLN A 215 -1.30 -14.77 32.40
CA GLN A 215 -2.36 -15.74 32.13
C GLN A 215 -3.70 -15.05 31.84
N MET A 216 -4.01 -13.97 32.56
CA MET A 216 -5.23 -13.20 32.34
C MET A 216 -5.21 -12.49 30.98
N THR A 217 -4.09 -11.88 30.59
CA THR A 217 -3.93 -11.23 29.27
C THR A 217 -4.03 -12.26 28.13
N ASN A 218 -3.42 -13.43 28.28
CA ASN A 218 -3.55 -14.52 27.30
C ASN A 218 -4.99 -15.02 27.16
N LYS A 219 -5.72 -15.19 28.27
CA LYS A 219 -7.15 -15.56 28.24
C LYS A 219 -7.99 -14.51 27.50
N LYS A 220 -7.75 -13.21 27.79
CA LYS A 220 -8.44 -12.09 27.14
C LYS A 220 -8.16 -12.04 25.64
N ASN A 221 -6.90 -12.21 25.23
CA ASN A 221 -6.53 -12.20 23.82
C ASN A 221 -7.10 -13.41 23.07
N LYS A 222 -7.12 -14.59 23.70
CA LYS A 222 -7.74 -15.79 23.12
C LYS A 222 -9.25 -15.63 22.94
N ALA A 223 -9.93 -15.02 23.91
CA ALA A 223 -11.36 -14.71 23.81
C ALA A 223 -11.67 -13.67 22.73
N ARG A 224 -10.80 -12.67 22.52
CA ARG A 224 -10.94 -11.71 21.42
C ARG A 224 -10.74 -12.38 20.06
N LYS A 225 -9.72 -13.23 19.94
CA LYS A 225 -9.41 -13.96 18.71
C LYS A 225 -10.41 -15.07 18.36
N SER A 226 -11.21 -15.54 19.31
CA SER A 226 -12.31 -16.46 19.02
C SER A 226 -13.62 -15.75 18.67
N ARG A 227 -13.68 -14.41 18.78
CA ARG A 227 -14.88 -13.60 18.50
C ARG A 227 -14.79 -12.81 17.19
N GLY A 228 -13.62 -12.79 16.56
CA GLY A 228 -13.42 -12.33 15.17
C GLY A 228 -12.96 -13.50 14.34
#